data_AF-L8TMW8-F1
#
_entry.id   AF-L8TMW8-F1
#
_cell.length_a   1.000
_cell.length_b   1.000
_cell.length_c   1.000
_cell.angle_alpha   90.00
_cell.angle_beta   90.00
_cell.angle_gamma   90.00
#
_symmetry.space_group_name_H-M   'P 1'
#
loop_
_entity.id
_entity.type
_entity.pdbx_description
1 polymer ?
#
loop_
_entity_poly.entity_id
_entity_poly.type
_entity_poly.pdbx_seq_one_letter_code
_entity_poly.pdbx_strand_id
1 'polypeptide(L)'
;MGRTLTVGWVCIAHRRWIGHNQLDIRALPELLAAERHFRSTLVSRGAHVGTPVMVTARECARAGITLSTLEERTTRAGTYDPEMLTYPETIKIARLITQTSFKNWFHDPAHPPEQQRDRMAREIASSIIPTGENRRLRSAERIEKALRKLSRLGINWMT
;
A
#
# COMPACT_ATOMS: atom_id res chain seq x y z
N MET A 1 21.07 11.68 8.58
CA MET A 1 19.83 12.47 8.74
C MET A 1 18.70 11.53 9.10
N GLY A 2 18.20 11.60 10.33
CA GLY A 2 17.14 10.73 10.84
C GLY A 2 15.77 11.21 10.35
N ARG A 3 15.07 10.38 9.57
CA ARG A 3 13.65 10.60 9.28
C ARG A 3 12.86 10.41 10.56
N THR A 4 12.02 11.37 10.92
CA THR A 4 11.06 11.18 12.01
C THR A 4 10.10 10.06 11.60
N LEU A 5 10.10 8.95 12.34
CA LEU A 5 9.30 7.76 12.04
C LEU A 5 7.78 8.04 11.98
N THR A 6 7.34 9.19 12.51
CA THR A 6 5.94 9.63 12.57
C THR A 6 5.48 10.41 11.33
N VAL A 7 6.39 10.77 10.42
CA VAL A 7 6.08 11.51 9.19
C VAL A 7 6.19 10.54 8.01
N GLY A 8 5.14 10.49 7.18
CA GLY A 8 5.15 9.70 5.96
C GLY A 8 5.95 10.38 4.85
N TRP A 9 5.58 10.11 3.61
CA TRP A 9 6.24 10.73 2.45
C TRP A 9 5.55 12.02 1.98
N VAL A 10 4.57 12.54 2.73
CA VAL A 10 3.85 13.76 2.35
C VAL A 10 3.94 14.81 3.45
N CYS A 11 4.30 16.03 3.05
CA CYS A 11 4.15 17.22 3.86
C CYS A 11 2.74 17.79 3.65
N ILE A 12 1.85 17.64 4.64
CA ILE A 12 0.48 18.18 4.56
C ILE A 12 0.49 19.72 4.47
N ALA A 13 1.33 20.38 5.27
CA ALA A 13 1.39 21.84 5.34
C ALA A 13 1.78 22.47 4.00
N HIS A 14 2.85 21.96 3.38
CA HIS A 14 3.36 22.48 2.12
C HIS A 14 2.74 21.82 0.88
N ARG A 15 1.91 20.77 1.07
CA ARG A 15 1.35 19.92 0.01
C ARG A 15 2.43 19.44 -0.94
N ARG A 16 3.48 18.84 -0.37
CA ARG A 16 4.62 18.30 -1.12
C ARG A 16 4.86 16.84 -0.81
N TRP A 17 5.27 16.09 -1.84
CA TRP A 17 5.93 14.80 -1.69
C TRP A 17 7.36 15.01 -1.14
N ILE A 18 7.80 14.17 -0.21
CA ILE A 18 9.12 14.21 0.47
C ILE A 18 9.90 12.90 0.19
N GLY A 19 9.71 12.35 -1.02
CA GLY A 19 10.47 11.21 -1.51
C GLY A 19 11.89 11.61 -1.94
N HIS A 20 12.40 10.95 -2.99
CA HIS A 20 13.70 11.32 -3.57
C HIS A 20 13.70 12.75 -4.11
N ASN A 21 12.61 13.14 -4.77
CA ASN A 21 12.39 14.48 -5.30
C ASN A 21 11.23 15.14 -4.55
N GLN A 22 11.36 16.43 -4.23
CA GLN A 22 10.23 17.19 -3.72
C GLN A 22 9.31 17.59 -4.86
N LEU A 23 8.08 17.08 -4.84
CA LEU A 23 7.08 17.32 -5.89
C LEU A 23 5.86 18.04 -5.32
N ASP A 24 5.27 18.96 -6.09
CA ASP A 24 3.97 19.53 -5.75
C ASP A 24 2.89 18.47 -5.96
N ILE A 25 2.04 18.27 -4.95
CA ILE A 25 0.96 17.27 -4.97
C ILE A 25 -0.43 17.90 -4.87
N ARG A 26 -0.57 19.22 -5.09
CA ARG A 26 -1.88 19.91 -5.06
C ARG A 26 -2.89 19.29 -6.01
N ALA A 27 -2.44 18.82 -7.18
CA ALA A 27 -3.28 18.12 -8.16
C ALA A 27 -3.69 16.71 -7.73
N LEU A 28 -3.15 16.18 -6.63
CA LEU A 28 -3.36 14.83 -6.10
C LEU A 28 -3.84 14.86 -4.63
N PRO A 29 -5.06 15.34 -4.34
CA PRO A 29 -5.60 15.39 -2.98
C PRO A 29 -5.66 14.02 -2.27
N GLU A 30 -5.72 12.92 -3.02
CA GLU A 30 -5.66 11.56 -2.48
C GLU A 30 -4.38 11.28 -1.68
N LEU A 31 -3.26 11.94 -1.99
CA LEU A 31 -2.01 11.81 -1.25
C LEU A 31 -2.09 12.45 0.15
N LEU A 32 -2.80 13.57 0.25
CA LEU A 32 -3.04 14.24 1.54
C LEU A 32 -3.97 13.39 2.42
N ALA A 33 -5.00 12.78 1.83
CA ALA A 33 -5.88 11.87 2.56
C ALA A 33 -5.12 10.63 3.06
N ALA A 34 -4.26 10.05 2.22
CA ALA A 34 -3.40 8.94 2.59
C ALA A 34 -2.47 9.29 3.75
N GLU A 35 -1.79 10.44 3.72
CA GLU A 35 -0.91 10.88 4.80
C GLU A 35 -1.66 11.09 6.13
N ARG A 36 -2.87 11.64 6.09
CA ARG A 36 -3.70 11.77 7.30
C ARG A 36 -4.00 10.41 7.92
N HIS A 37 -4.35 9.42 7.09
CA HIS A 37 -4.60 8.07 7.55
C HIS A 37 -3.33 7.36 8.04
N PHE A 38 -2.17 7.62 7.42
CA PHE A 38 -0.89 7.13 7.90
C PHE A 38 -0.62 7.63 9.31
N ARG A 39 -0.68 8.95 9.52
CA ARG A 39 -0.43 9.58 10.83
C ARG A 39 -1.42 9.14 11.91
N SER A 40 -2.70 9.03 11.57
CA SER A 40 -3.73 8.73 12.56
C SER A 40 -3.80 7.25 12.95
N THR A 41 -3.50 6.34 12.02
CA THR A 41 -3.78 4.91 12.19
C THR A 41 -2.52 4.05 12.16
N LEU A 42 -1.61 4.29 11.21
CA LEU A 42 -0.46 3.39 11.00
C LEU A 42 0.65 3.66 12.00
N VAL A 43 0.90 4.93 12.33
CA VAL A 43 1.90 5.31 13.34
C VAL A 43 1.57 4.69 14.69
N SER A 44 0.30 4.74 15.14
CA SER A 44 -0.11 4.14 16.43
C SER A 44 -0.08 2.61 16.42
N ARG A 45 -0.06 1.98 15.24
CA ARG A 45 0.07 0.53 15.06
C ARG A 45 1.54 0.09 14.83
N GLY A 46 2.51 1.00 14.99
CA GLY A 46 3.93 0.74 14.78
C GLY A 46 4.34 0.57 13.31
N ALA A 47 3.45 0.86 12.36
CA ALA A 47 3.72 0.73 10.93
C ALA A 47 4.33 2.02 10.38
N HIS A 48 5.65 2.13 10.50
CA HIS A 48 6.43 3.26 9.99
C HIS A 48 6.96 3.03 8.58
N VAL A 49 7.38 4.10 7.91
CA VAL A 49 8.08 4.02 6.63
C VAL A 49 9.30 3.10 6.77
N GLY A 50 9.40 2.10 5.88
CA GLY A 50 10.50 1.13 5.88
C GLY A 50 10.25 -0.14 6.71
N THR A 51 9.17 -0.21 7.50
CA THR A 51 8.77 -1.46 8.15
C THR A 51 8.38 -2.54 7.13
N PRO A 52 8.53 -3.84 7.45
CA PRO A 52 8.14 -4.93 6.55
C PRO A 52 6.70 -4.82 6.04
N VAL A 53 5.78 -4.38 6.91
CA VAL A 53 4.38 -4.07 6.58
C VAL A 53 4.28 -3.03 5.47
N MET A 54 4.98 -1.90 5.61
CA MET A 54 4.96 -0.83 4.61
C MET A 54 5.63 -1.23 3.29
N VAL A 55 6.73 -1.99 3.36
CA VAL A 55 7.39 -2.54 2.16
C VAL A 55 6.44 -3.47 1.41
N THR A 56 5.76 -4.35 2.13
CA THR A 56 4.78 -5.28 1.56
C THR A 56 3.61 -4.55 0.93
N ALA A 57 3.02 -3.61 1.67
CA ALA A 57 1.92 -2.81 1.18
C ALA A 57 2.28 -2.04 -0.11
N ARG A 58 3.50 -1.50 -0.18
CA ARG A 58 4.00 -0.80 -1.37
C ARG A 58 4.13 -1.73 -2.57
N GLU A 59 4.72 -2.91 -2.39
CA GLU A 59 4.88 -3.86 -3.49
C GLU A 59 3.52 -4.41 -3.96
N CYS A 60 2.59 -4.68 -3.04
CA CYS A 60 1.22 -5.04 -3.38
C CYS A 60 0.49 -3.90 -4.11
N ALA A 61 0.65 -2.65 -3.68
CA ALA A 61 0.07 -1.48 -4.35
C ALA A 61 0.57 -1.35 -5.79
N ARG A 62 1.89 -1.45 -6.00
CA ARG A 62 2.52 -1.41 -7.33
C ARG A 62 2.04 -2.55 -8.23
N ALA A 63 1.86 -3.75 -7.68
CA ALA A 63 1.36 -4.89 -8.43
C ALA A 63 -0.13 -4.78 -8.76
N GLY A 64 -0.92 -4.24 -7.83
CA GLY A 64 -2.38 -4.27 -7.88
C GLY A 64 -3.02 -3.07 -8.57
N ILE A 65 -2.37 -1.90 -8.58
CA ILE A 65 -2.91 -0.69 -9.21
C ILE A 65 -3.19 -0.92 -10.70
N THR A 66 -4.23 -0.27 -11.21
CA THR A 66 -4.58 -0.32 -12.63
C THR A 66 -3.73 0.68 -13.41
N LEU A 67 -3.39 0.33 -14.66
CA LEU A 67 -2.65 1.23 -15.54
C LEU A 67 -3.40 2.54 -15.77
N SER A 68 -4.72 2.48 -15.97
CA SER A 68 -5.56 3.67 -16.18
C SER A 68 -5.49 4.66 -15.02
N THR A 69 -5.47 4.19 -13.76
CA THR A 69 -5.36 5.07 -12.59
C THR A 69 -3.97 5.67 -12.49
N LEU A 70 -2.93 4.92 -12.87
CA LEU A 70 -1.56 5.41 -12.90
C LEU A 70 -1.39 6.51 -13.96
N GLU A 71 -1.93 6.30 -15.16
CA GLU A 71 -1.92 7.26 -16.28
C GLU A 71 -2.68 8.55 -15.93
N GLU A 72 -3.88 8.43 -15.35
CA GLU A 72 -4.68 9.58 -14.90
C GLU A 72 -3.90 10.43 -13.88
N ARG A 73 -3.31 9.79 -12.87
CA ARG A 73 -2.53 10.50 -11.85
C ARG A 73 -1.24 11.09 -12.41
N THR A 74 -0.58 10.40 -13.33
CA THR A 74 0.62 10.90 -14.02
C THR A 74 0.30 12.16 -14.80
N THR A 75 -0.83 12.16 -15.53
CA THR A 75 -1.33 13.32 -16.27
C THR A 75 -1.61 14.49 -15.35
N ARG A 76 -2.30 14.26 -14.23
CA ARG A 76 -2.61 15.28 -13.22
C ARG A 76 -1.37 15.84 -12.53
N ALA A 77 -0.37 14.99 -12.26
CA ALA A 77 0.87 15.38 -11.60
C ALA A 77 1.88 16.04 -12.53
N GLY A 78 1.78 15.83 -13.85
CA GLY A 78 2.77 16.24 -14.83
C GLY A 78 4.12 15.51 -14.68
N THR A 79 4.18 14.44 -13.90
CA THR A 79 5.41 13.68 -13.63
C THR A 79 5.08 12.24 -13.25
N TYR A 80 6.05 11.35 -13.49
CA TYR A 80 5.94 9.94 -13.16
C TYR A 80 6.89 9.61 -11.98
N ASP A 81 6.32 9.50 -10.78
CA ASP A 81 7.00 8.95 -9.60
C ASP A 81 6.16 7.76 -9.09
N PRO A 82 6.60 6.50 -9.29
CA PRO A 82 5.84 5.32 -8.88
C PRO A 82 5.51 5.26 -7.39
N GLU A 83 6.40 5.73 -6.52
CA GLU A 83 6.16 5.69 -5.08
C GLU A 83 5.11 6.71 -4.68
N MET A 84 5.19 7.92 -5.24
CA MET A 84 4.17 8.95 -5.06
C MET A 84 2.82 8.47 -5.57
N LEU A 85 2.76 7.97 -6.81
CA LEU A 85 1.50 7.64 -7.48
C LEU A 85 0.78 6.44 -6.85
N THR A 86 1.50 5.54 -6.18
CA THR A 86 0.93 4.36 -5.50
C THR A 86 0.79 4.52 -3.98
N TYR A 87 1.16 5.68 -3.45
CA TYR A 87 1.09 5.95 -2.01
C TYR A 87 -0.32 5.78 -1.42
N PRO A 88 -1.42 6.22 -2.07
CA PRO A 88 -2.76 6.03 -1.54
C PRO A 88 -3.13 4.57 -1.35
N GLU A 89 -2.82 3.73 -2.33
CA GLU A 89 -3.05 2.28 -2.28
C GLU A 89 -2.12 1.64 -1.24
N THR A 90 -0.87 2.06 -1.16
CA THR A 90 0.07 1.60 -0.13
C THR A 90 -0.49 1.82 1.28
N ILE A 91 -1.03 3.01 1.57
CA ILE A 91 -1.63 3.30 2.87
C ILE A 91 -2.91 2.50 3.11
N LYS A 92 -3.78 2.33 2.10
CA LYS A 92 -4.99 1.50 2.21
C LYS A 92 -4.63 0.06 2.57
N ILE A 93 -3.66 -0.52 1.88
CA ILE A 93 -3.22 -1.90 2.08
C ILE A 93 -2.54 -2.06 3.45
N ALA A 94 -1.63 -1.15 3.81
CA ALA A 94 -0.99 -1.15 5.12
C ALA A 94 -2.03 -1.08 6.26
N ARG A 95 -3.10 -0.29 6.09
CA ARG A 95 -4.18 -0.21 7.08
C ARG A 95 -4.97 -1.49 7.19
N LEU A 96 -5.23 -2.17 6.07
CA LEU A 96 -5.91 -3.47 6.04
C LEU A 96 -5.07 -4.51 6.78
N ILE A 97 -3.82 -4.72 6.39
CA ILE A 97 -2.97 -5.79 6.93
C ILE A 97 -2.58 -5.57 8.40
N THR A 98 -2.66 -4.32 8.90
CA THR A 98 -2.43 -3.99 10.31
C THR A 98 -3.68 -4.05 11.18
N GLN A 99 -4.86 -4.33 10.62
CA GLN A 99 -6.07 -4.53 11.43
C GLN A 99 -5.96 -5.81 12.24
N THR A 100 -6.38 -5.76 13.52
CA THR A 100 -6.38 -6.92 14.40
C THR A 100 -7.23 -8.06 13.85
N SER A 101 -8.41 -7.76 13.30
CA SER A 101 -9.26 -8.77 12.64
C SER A 101 -8.54 -9.47 11.48
N PHE A 102 -7.80 -8.71 10.68
CA PHE A 102 -7.02 -9.24 9.57
C PHE A 102 -5.87 -10.13 10.05
N LYS A 103 -5.13 -9.69 11.08
CA LYS A 103 -4.04 -10.48 11.68
C LYS A 103 -4.56 -11.77 12.32
N ASN A 104 -5.62 -11.68 13.11
CA ASN A 104 -6.23 -12.84 13.78
C ASN A 104 -6.70 -13.87 12.75
N TRP A 105 -7.34 -13.41 11.68
CA TRP A 105 -7.75 -14.28 10.59
C TRP A 105 -6.56 -14.90 9.85
N PHE A 106 -5.50 -14.14 9.57
CA PHE A 106 -4.35 -14.68 8.85
C PHE A 106 -3.55 -15.70 9.67
N HIS A 107 -3.53 -15.56 10.99
CA HIS A 107 -2.90 -16.52 11.90
C HIS A 107 -3.79 -17.70 12.28
N ASP A 108 -4.99 -17.81 11.70
CA ASP A 108 -5.89 -18.93 11.96
C ASP A 108 -5.26 -20.26 11.47
N PRO A 109 -4.97 -21.21 12.38
CA PRO A 109 -4.34 -22.48 12.04
C PRO A 109 -5.23 -23.38 11.19
N ALA A 110 -6.53 -23.07 11.04
CA ALA A 110 -7.45 -23.82 10.21
C ALA A 110 -7.17 -23.68 8.69
N HIS A 111 -6.31 -22.74 8.28
CA HIS A 111 -6.07 -22.44 6.87
C HIS A 111 -4.60 -22.69 6.47
N PRO A 112 -4.32 -23.50 5.43
CA PRO A 112 -2.96 -23.69 4.92
C PRO A 112 -2.32 -22.36 4.45
N PRO A 113 -0.99 -22.18 4.59
CA PRO A 113 -0.30 -20.94 4.22
C PRO A 113 -0.51 -20.51 2.75
N GLU A 114 -0.76 -21.45 1.84
CA GLU A 114 -1.03 -21.13 0.43
C GLU A 114 -2.40 -20.50 0.23
N GLN A 115 -3.42 -21.03 0.91
CA GLN A 115 -4.78 -20.49 0.88
C GLN A 115 -4.87 -19.12 1.56
N GLN A 116 -4.08 -18.91 2.62
CA GLN A 116 -3.97 -17.61 3.29
C GLN A 116 -3.44 -16.53 2.34
N ARG A 117 -2.44 -16.84 1.48
CA ARG A 117 -1.87 -15.87 0.52
C ARG A 117 -2.82 -15.50 -0.61
N ASP A 118 -3.47 -16.47 -1.23
CA ASP A 118 -4.46 -16.23 -2.29
C ASP A 118 -5.63 -15.38 -1.74
N ARG A 119 -6.14 -15.74 -0.57
CA ARG A 119 -7.20 -14.98 0.09
C ARG A 119 -6.76 -13.57 0.47
N MET A 120 -5.53 -13.40 1.00
CA MET A 120 -4.94 -12.09 1.25
C MET A 120 -4.85 -11.25 -0.03
N ALA A 121 -4.42 -11.85 -1.14
CA ALA A 121 -4.33 -11.15 -2.42
C ALA A 121 -5.71 -10.66 -2.91
N ARG A 122 -6.77 -11.47 -2.72
CA ARG A 122 -8.15 -11.09 -3.05
C ARG A 122 -8.70 -9.98 -2.17
N GLU A 123 -8.44 -10.03 -0.87
CA GLU A 123 -8.82 -8.97 0.08
C GLU A 123 -8.13 -7.65 -0.26
N ILE A 124 -6.82 -7.69 -0.52
CA ILE A 124 -6.04 -6.53 -0.95
C ILE A 124 -6.60 -5.99 -2.27
N ALA A 125 -6.81 -6.84 -3.28
CA ALA A 125 -7.35 -6.44 -4.58
C ALA A 125 -8.73 -5.77 -4.45
N SER A 126 -9.59 -6.30 -3.57
CA SER A 126 -10.92 -5.73 -3.31
C SER A 126 -10.86 -4.37 -2.62
N SER A 127 -9.84 -4.12 -1.79
CA SER A 127 -9.63 -2.83 -1.13
C SER A 127 -9.19 -1.71 -2.09
N ILE A 128 -8.53 -2.05 -3.20
CA ILE A 128 -8.02 -1.10 -4.19
C ILE A 128 -8.92 -0.97 -5.41
N ILE A 129 -9.61 -2.03 -5.82
CA ILE A 129 -10.53 -2.07 -6.96
C ILE A 129 -11.93 -2.41 -6.44
N PRO A 130 -12.74 -1.39 -6.11
CA PRO A 130 -14.06 -1.61 -5.52
C PRO A 130 -15.09 -2.09 -6.53
N THR A 131 -14.82 -2.10 -7.85
CA THR A 131 -15.78 -2.58 -8.88
C THR A 131 -15.09 -3.29 -10.04
N GLY A 132 -15.78 -4.28 -10.60
CA GLY A 132 -15.32 -5.07 -11.75
C GLY A 132 -14.53 -6.31 -11.33
N GLU A 133 -15.24 -7.43 -11.19
CA GLU A 133 -14.70 -8.72 -10.74
C GLU A 133 -13.48 -9.19 -11.54
N ASN A 134 -13.55 -9.15 -12.87
CA ASN A 134 -12.42 -9.49 -13.74
C ASN A 134 -11.18 -8.60 -13.55
N ARG A 135 -11.35 -7.36 -13.09
CA ARG A 135 -10.22 -6.48 -12.75
C ARG A 135 -9.65 -6.82 -11.38
N ARG A 136 -10.51 -7.16 -10.41
CA ARG A 136 -10.08 -7.64 -9.09
C ARG A 136 -9.31 -8.93 -9.20
N LEU A 137 -9.80 -9.92 -9.97
CA LEU A 137 -9.14 -11.21 -10.14
C LEU A 137 -7.72 -11.05 -10.71
N ARG A 138 -7.58 -10.31 -11.82
CA ARG A 138 -6.27 -9.98 -12.42
C ARG A 138 -5.36 -9.17 -11.48
N SER A 139 -5.94 -8.34 -10.62
CA SER A 139 -5.17 -7.61 -9.60
C SER A 139 -4.70 -8.55 -8.49
N ALA A 140 -5.57 -9.46 -8.02
CA ALA A 140 -5.25 -10.47 -7.02
C ALA A 140 -4.12 -11.38 -7.50
N GLU A 141 -4.16 -11.88 -8.74
CA GLU A 141 -3.07 -12.68 -9.33
C GLU A 141 -1.71 -11.95 -9.31
N ARG A 142 -1.70 -10.66 -9.67
CA ARG A 142 -0.50 -9.82 -9.63
C ARG A 142 0.00 -9.61 -8.20
N ILE A 143 -0.91 -9.34 -7.27
CA ILE A 143 -0.61 -9.17 -5.84
C ILE A 143 -0.05 -10.48 -5.27
N GLU A 144 -0.66 -11.62 -5.59
CA GLU A 144 -0.22 -12.93 -5.12
C GLU A 144 1.21 -13.24 -5.58
N LYS A 145 1.54 -12.94 -6.84
CA LYS A 145 2.90 -13.05 -7.37
C LYS A 145 3.90 -12.16 -6.61
N ALA A 146 3.50 -10.93 -6.28
CA ALA A 146 4.32 -10.02 -5.47
C ALA A 146 4.53 -10.55 -4.05
N LEU A 147 3.46 -11.07 -3.42
CA LEU A 147 3.53 -11.71 -2.11
C LEU A 147 4.49 -12.91 -2.14
N ARG A 148 4.34 -13.83 -3.11
CA ARG A 148 5.27 -14.97 -3.27
C ARG A 148 6.72 -14.52 -3.41
N LYS A 149 7.00 -13.45 -4.16
CA LYS A 149 8.35 -12.89 -4.31
C LYS A 149 8.93 -12.41 -2.98
N LEU A 150 8.16 -11.64 -2.21
CA LEU A 150 8.57 -11.11 -0.91
C LEU A 150 8.82 -12.21 0.13
N SER A 151 7.98 -13.24 0.16
CA SER A 151 8.17 -14.41 1.03
C SER A 151 9.49 -15.13 0.71
N ARG A 152 9.86 -15.27 -0.57
CA ARG A 152 11.16 -15.81 -0.99
C ARG A 152 12.34 -14.95 -0.56
N LEU A 153 12.13 -13.65 -0.36
CA LEU A 153 13.15 -12.71 0.14
C LEU A 153 13.23 -12.69 1.68
N GLY A 154 12.48 -13.54 2.37
CA GLY A 154 12.48 -13.62 3.84
C GLY A 154 11.80 -12.42 4.52
N ILE A 155 11.04 -11.61 3.77
CA ILE A 155 10.32 -10.47 4.34
C ILE A 155 9.11 -11.00 5.11
N ASN A 156 9.23 -11.06 6.43
CA ASN A 156 8.13 -11.41 7.32
C ASN A 156 7.28 -10.17 7.60
N TRP A 157 6.09 -10.14 7.02
CA TRP A 157 5.21 -8.97 7.01
C TRP A 157 4.08 -9.03 8.05
N MET A 158 4.05 -10.09 8.86
CA MET A 158 2.98 -10.42 9.83
C MET A 158 3.46 -10.53 11.28
N THR A 159 4.77 -10.47 11.53
CA THR A 159 5.38 -10.27 12.86
C THR A 159 5.25 -8.81 13.28
#